data_AF-G6F3L2-F1
#
_entry.id   AF-G6F3L2-F1
#
_cell.length_a   1.000
_cell.length_b   1.000
_cell.length_c   1.000
_cell.angle_alpha   90.00
_cell.angle_beta   90.00
_cell.angle_gamma   90.00
#
_symmetry.space_group_name_H-M   'P 1'
#
loop_
_entity.id
_entity.type
_entity.pdbx_description
1 polymer ?
#
loop_
_entity_poly.entity_id
_entity_poly.type
_entity_poly.pdbx_seq_one_letter_code
_entity_poly.pdbx_strand_id
1 'polypeptide(L)'
;MNTFSLKQLFQNLSQLKEITPYQKAVLTSLVSFFGKKGCFPSHTTLAIDAGVSPRTVAKVLKEARLRGWLDWTNERIGRRQSSNRYRFTIDNKYISKIRDAVKAIKEKSAVFQYVHRLHATQRSPYYYINEERKKMWKKIIEPKNGLSPFQRLFKENPELALKQFMAS
;
A
#
# COMPACT_ATOMS: atom_id res chain seq x y z
N MET A 1 3.39 -11.25 11.93
CA MET A 1 3.68 -10.80 10.54
C MET A 1 5.17 -10.53 10.44
N ASN A 2 5.85 -11.09 9.43
CA ASN A 2 7.31 -10.97 9.27
C ASN A 2 7.66 -9.67 8.51
N THR A 3 8.67 -8.94 8.99
CA THR A 3 9.19 -7.70 8.37
C THR A 3 9.64 -7.95 6.93
N PHE A 4 10.29 -9.10 6.67
CA PHE A 4 10.71 -9.49 5.33
C PHE A 4 9.53 -9.57 4.35
N SER A 5 8.42 -10.18 4.77
CA SER A 5 7.21 -10.31 3.94
C SER A 5 6.59 -8.97 3.60
N LEU A 6 6.61 -8.01 4.53
CA LEU A 6 6.11 -6.65 4.30
C LEU A 6 7.02 -5.85 3.35
N LYS A 7 8.34 -5.93 3.53
CA LYS A 7 9.28 -5.30 2.58
C LYS A 7 9.10 -5.85 1.17
N GLN A 8 8.95 -7.17 1.04
CA GLN A 8 8.69 -7.82 -0.24
C GLN A 8 7.34 -7.40 -0.84
N LEU A 9 6.30 -7.22 -0.02
CA LEU A 9 5.00 -6.73 -0.48
C LEU A 9 5.13 -5.36 -1.14
N PHE A 10 5.76 -4.39 -0.46
CA PHE A 10 5.90 -3.04 -1.01
C PHE A 10 6.80 -3.01 -2.24
N GLN A 11 7.83 -3.85 -2.29
CA GLN A 11 8.61 -4.10 -3.50
C GLN A 11 7.74 -4.61 -4.65
N ASN A 12 6.87 -5.59 -4.40
CA ASN A 12 5.97 -6.15 -5.40
C ASN A 12 4.94 -5.13 -5.87
N LEU A 13 4.32 -4.36 -4.97
CA LEU A 13 3.38 -3.28 -5.32
C LEU A 13 4.03 -2.21 -6.21
N SER A 14 5.31 -1.90 -5.97
CA SER A 14 6.07 -0.98 -6.83
C SER A 14 6.34 -1.58 -8.21
N GLN A 15 6.66 -2.87 -8.31
CA GLN A 15 6.79 -3.58 -9.59
C GLN A 15 5.47 -3.62 -10.37
N LEU A 16 4.34 -3.70 -9.67
CA LEU A 16 3.00 -3.60 -10.25
C LEU A 16 2.62 -2.16 -10.66
N LYS A 17 3.45 -1.16 -10.35
CA LYS A 17 3.18 0.28 -10.52
C LYS A 17 1.94 0.77 -9.75
N GLU A 18 1.61 0.10 -8.66
CA GLU A 18 0.46 0.44 -7.81
C GLU A 18 0.82 1.41 -6.69
N ILE A 19 2.13 1.53 -6.43
CA ILE A 19 2.72 2.57 -5.62
C ILE A 19 3.91 3.20 -6.34
N THR A 20 4.15 4.47 -6.07
CA THR A 20 5.30 5.24 -6.54
C THR A 20 6.58 4.82 -5.80
N PRO A 21 7.77 5.14 -6.35
CA PRO A 21 9.03 4.88 -5.65
C PRO A 21 9.10 5.54 -4.27
N TYR A 22 8.57 6.75 -4.12
CA TYR A 22 8.52 7.46 -2.84
C TYR A 22 7.57 6.78 -1.83
N GLN A 23 6.40 6.33 -2.29
CA GLN A 23 5.50 5.54 -1.45
C GLN A 23 6.17 4.25 -0.97
N LYS A 24 6.86 3.53 -1.87
CA LYS A 24 7.62 2.33 -1.52
C LYS A 24 8.70 2.65 -0.48
N ALA A 25 9.47 3.72 -0.66
CA ALA A 25 10.54 4.12 0.26
C ALA A 25 10.00 4.36 1.68
N VAL A 26 8.96 5.20 1.81
CA VAL A 26 8.33 5.51 3.10
C VAL A 26 7.76 4.26 3.78
N LEU A 27 7.05 3.40 3.03
CA LEU A 27 6.46 2.19 3.59
C LEU A 27 7.52 1.16 4.01
N THR A 28 8.60 1.04 3.24
CA THR A 28 9.73 0.15 3.56
C THR A 28 10.51 0.66 4.78
N SER A 29 10.71 1.98 4.87
CA SER A 29 11.27 2.68 6.03
C SER A 29 10.45 2.39 7.29
N LEU A 30 9.12 2.56 7.22
CA LEU A 30 8.23 2.27 8.34
C LEU A 30 8.32 0.82 8.83
N VAL A 31 8.51 -0.15 7.92
CA VAL A 31 8.72 -1.56 8.29
C VAL A 31 10.04 -1.78 9.04
N SER A 32 11.07 -0.97 8.81
CA SER A 32 12.32 -1.07 9.58
C SER A 32 12.16 -0.70 11.05
N PHE A 33 11.13 0.08 11.41
CA PHE A 33 10.76 0.40 12.78
C PHE A 33 9.77 -0.60 13.42
N PHE A 34 9.57 -1.76 12.81
CA PHE A 34 8.59 -2.74 13.27
C PHE A 34 9.03 -3.43 14.58
N GLY A 35 8.23 -3.26 15.64
CA GLY A 35 8.43 -3.90 16.94
C GLY A 35 7.16 -4.59 17.46
N LYS A 36 7.26 -5.23 18.64
CA LYS A 36 6.16 -6.02 19.25
C LYS A 36 4.84 -5.24 19.39
N LYS A 37 4.89 -3.93 19.66
CA LYS A 37 3.71 -3.09 19.89
C LYS A 37 3.28 -2.26 18.66
N GLY A 38 4.00 -2.34 17.54
CA GLY A 38 3.83 -1.48 16.36
C GLY A 38 5.11 -0.71 16.02
N CYS A 39 4.98 0.30 15.16
CA CYS A 39 6.07 1.22 14.81
C CYS A 39 5.81 2.60 15.44
N PHE A 40 6.85 3.25 15.97
CA PHE A 40 6.75 4.57 16.63
C PHE A 40 7.60 5.71 16.02
N PRO A 41 7.96 5.71 14.72
CA PRO A 41 8.75 6.81 14.18
C PRO A 41 7.92 8.08 14.04
N SER A 42 8.56 9.24 14.20
CA SER A 42 7.93 10.51 13.81
C SER A 42 7.88 10.64 12.29
N HIS A 43 7.04 11.54 11.76
CA HIS A 43 7.06 11.86 10.32
C HIS A 43 8.42 12.38 9.87
N THR A 44 9.13 13.14 10.73
CA THR A 44 10.47 13.65 10.45
C THR A 44 11.49 12.52 10.36
N THR A 45 11.41 11.54 11.27
CA THR A 45 12.29 10.35 11.25
C THR A 45 12.08 9.55 9.96
N LEU A 46 10.83 9.31 9.57
CA LEU A 46 10.50 8.62 8.31
C LEU A 46 10.95 9.42 7.09
N ALA A 47 10.82 10.74 7.13
CA ALA A 47 11.24 11.62 6.03
C ALA A 47 12.74 11.54 5.78
N ILE A 48 13.54 11.57 6.85
CA ILE A 48 15.00 11.43 6.79
C ILE A 48 15.38 10.04 6.25
N ASP A 49 14.82 8.98 6.83
CA ASP A 49 15.17 7.60 6.44
C ASP A 49 14.73 7.25 5.01
N ALA A 50 13.58 7.77 4.56
CA ALA A 50 13.09 7.55 3.20
C ALA A 50 13.60 8.56 2.16
N GLY A 51 14.34 9.61 2.57
CA GLY A 51 14.84 10.66 1.69
C GLY A 51 13.74 11.50 1.02
N VAL A 52 12.65 11.79 1.74
CA VAL A 52 11.50 12.56 1.21
C VAL A 52 11.05 13.65 2.18
N SER A 53 10.20 14.57 1.73
CA SER A 53 9.65 15.60 2.63
C SER A 53 8.63 15.01 3.65
N PRO A 54 8.49 15.61 4.84
CA PRO A 54 7.47 15.21 5.81
C PRO A 54 6.04 15.29 5.26
N ARG A 55 5.77 16.21 4.33
CA ARG A 55 4.48 16.32 3.62
C ARG A 55 4.19 15.07 2.77
N THR A 56 5.22 14.56 2.08
CA THR A 56 5.11 13.31 1.33
C THR A 56 4.83 12.15 2.28
N VAL A 57 5.54 12.04 3.39
CA VAL A 57 5.29 11.00 4.41
C VAL A 57 3.83 11.02 4.87
N ALA A 58 3.31 12.17 5.28
CA ALA A 58 1.93 12.31 5.73
C ALA A 58 0.91 11.86 4.65
N LYS A 59 1.14 12.24 3.39
CA LYS A 59 0.30 11.82 2.26
C LYS A 59 0.34 10.30 2.07
N VAL A 60 1.53 9.70 2.04
CA VAL A 60 1.71 8.26 1.85
C VAL A 60 1.03 7.47 2.97
N LEU A 61 1.20 7.87 4.22
CA LEU A 61 0.57 7.21 5.37
C LEU A 61 -0.96 7.31 5.27
N LYS A 62 -1.51 8.49 4.96
CA LYS A 62 -2.95 8.68 4.74
C LYS A 62 -3.49 7.74 3.65
N GLU A 63 -2.82 7.64 2.51
CA GLU A 63 -3.21 6.73 1.43
C GLU A 63 -3.10 5.25 1.84
N ALA A 64 -2.06 4.86 2.57
CA ALA A 64 -1.90 3.50 3.07
C ALA A 64 -3.03 3.12 4.06
N ARG A 65 -3.49 4.08 4.87
CA ARG A 65 -4.65 3.89 5.74
C ARG A 65 -5.96 3.77 4.97
N LEU A 66 -6.17 4.61 3.97
CA LEU A 66 -7.34 4.51 3.08
C LEU A 66 -7.39 3.16 2.35
N ARG A 67 -6.24 2.59 2.01
CA ARG A 67 -6.12 1.25 1.40
C ARG A 67 -6.23 0.10 2.40
N GLY A 68 -6.36 0.40 3.69
CA GLY A 68 -6.45 -0.62 4.75
C GLY A 68 -5.16 -1.41 4.93
N TRP A 69 -4.00 -0.84 4.57
CA TRP A 69 -2.69 -1.46 4.79
C TRP A 69 -2.10 -1.15 6.16
N LEU A 70 -2.50 -0.02 6.71
CA LEU A 70 -1.96 0.55 7.93
C LEU A 70 -3.11 1.17 8.72
N ASP A 71 -3.03 1.08 10.04
CA ASP A 71 -3.78 1.97 10.93
C ASP A 71 -2.81 2.65 11.89
N TRP A 72 -3.21 3.79 12.45
CA TRP A 72 -2.46 4.40 13.53
C TRP A 72 -3.34 5.12 14.53
N THR A 73 -2.86 5.14 15.76
CA THR A 73 -3.49 5.84 16.88
C THR A 73 -2.59 6.96 17.35
N ASN A 74 -3.21 8.13 17.54
CA ASN A 74 -2.59 9.28 18.20
C ASN A 74 -3.30 9.42 19.55
N GLU A 75 -2.88 8.64 20.55
CA GLU A 75 -3.48 8.77 21.88
C GLU A 75 -3.03 10.09 22.52
N ARG A 76 -3.94 10.86 23.10
CA ARG A 76 -3.61 12.00 23.95
C ARG A 76 -3.72 11.53 25.40
N ILE A 77 -2.63 11.66 26.15
CA ILE A 77 -2.62 11.40 27.60
C ILE A 77 -2.52 12.76 28.27
N GLY A 78 -3.67 13.26 28.75
CA GLY A 78 -3.80 14.62 29.26
C GLY A 78 -3.49 15.68 28.19
N ARG A 79 -2.55 16.60 28.48
CA ARG A 79 -2.09 17.65 27.55
C ARG A 79 -1.01 17.18 26.56
N ARG A 80 -0.48 15.96 26.70
CA ARG A 80 0.63 15.45 25.88
C ARG A 80 0.09 14.52 24.79
N GLN A 81 0.58 14.69 23.56
CA GLN A 81 0.40 13.66 22.53
C GLN A 81 1.37 12.50 22.77
N SER A 82 0.85 11.27 22.72
CA SER A 82 1.70 10.09 22.63
C SER A 82 2.36 9.98 21.25
N SER A 83 3.39 9.14 21.16
CA SER A 83 4.03 8.84 19.88
C SER A 83 3.05 8.15 18.92
N ASN A 84 3.15 8.47 17.64
CA ASN A 84 2.33 7.85 16.60
C ASN A 84 2.54 6.34 16.62
N ARG A 85 1.49 5.57 16.92
CA ARG A 85 1.57 4.10 16.95
C ARG A 85 1.01 3.53 15.66
N TYR A 86 1.88 3.18 14.73
CA TYR A 86 1.51 2.57 13.46
C TYR A 86 1.40 1.04 13.58
N ARG A 87 0.37 0.45 12.96
CA ARG A 87 0.14 -0.99 12.90
C ARG A 87 -0.26 -1.42 11.50
N PHE A 88 0.45 -2.38 10.93
CA PHE A 88 0.07 -2.96 9.64
C PHE A 88 -1.11 -3.92 9.81
N THR A 89 -2.13 -3.76 8.97
CA THR A 89 -3.40 -4.52 8.98
C THR A 89 -3.49 -5.50 7.80
N ILE A 90 -2.35 -5.85 7.21
CA ILE A 90 -2.25 -6.65 5.98
C ILE A 90 -2.25 -8.13 6.32
N ASP A 91 -3.09 -8.90 5.64
CA ASP A 91 -3.14 -10.36 5.81
C ASP A 91 -2.13 -11.07 4.91
N ASN A 92 -1.61 -12.21 5.38
CA ASN A 92 -0.70 -13.06 4.58
C ASN A 92 -1.34 -13.52 3.25
N LYS A 93 -2.66 -13.71 3.22
CA LYS A 93 -3.41 -14.05 2.00
C LYS A 93 -3.26 -12.95 0.93
N TYR A 94 -3.35 -11.68 1.34
CA TYR A 94 -3.15 -10.55 0.44
C TYR A 94 -1.71 -10.50 -0.09
N ILE A 95 -0.73 -10.73 0.79
CA ILE A 95 0.70 -10.79 0.40
C ILE A 95 0.94 -11.89 -0.66
N SER A 96 0.32 -13.07 -0.49
CA SER A 96 0.41 -14.14 -1.48
C SER A 96 -0.20 -13.75 -2.82
N LYS A 97 -1.45 -13.25 -2.83
CA LYS A 97 -2.14 -12.80 -4.07
C LYS A 97 -1.27 -11.81 -4.87
N ILE A 98 -0.62 -10.86 -4.18
CA ILE A 98 0.26 -9.87 -4.80
C ILE A 98 1.53 -10.51 -5.38
N ARG A 99 2.15 -11.44 -4.65
CA ARG A 99 3.32 -12.19 -5.13
C ARG A 99 2.99 -13.01 -6.37
N ASP A 100 1.86 -13.71 -6.36
CA ASP A 100 1.42 -14.56 -7.46
C ASP A 100 1.13 -13.73 -8.72
N ALA A 101 0.55 -12.54 -8.55
CA ALA A 101 0.32 -11.61 -9.66
C ALA A 101 1.62 -11.09 -10.28
N VAL A 102 2.63 -10.76 -9.48
CA VAL A 102 3.95 -10.37 -10.01
C VAL A 102 4.58 -11.52 -10.79
N LYS A 103 4.47 -12.76 -10.31
CA LYS A 103 4.95 -13.95 -11.02
C LYS A 103 4.25 -14.13 -12.37
N ALA A 104 2.92 -14.07 -12.38
CA ALA A 104 2.12 -14.17 -13.60
C ALA A 104 2.45 -13.06 -14.62
N ILE A 105 2.70 -11.83 -14.18
CA ILE A 105 3.14 -10.74 -15.07
C ILE A 105 4.51 -11.01 -15.68
N LYS A 106 5.46 -11.53 -14.89
CA LYS A 106 6.79 -11.87 -15.40
C LYS A 106 6.72 -12.96 -16.48
N GLU A 107 5.91 -13.99 -16.23
CA GLU A 107 5.68 -15.07 -17.21
C GLU A 107 5.06 -14.52 -18.50
N LYS A 108 3.99 -13.72 -18.40
CA LYS A 108 3.38 -13.09 -19.58
C LYS A 108 4.31 -12.13 -20.31
N SER A 109 5.13 -11.38 -19.57
CA SER A 109 6.12 -10.48 -20.15
C SER A 109 7.14 -11.23 -21.01
N ALA A 110 7.62 -12.39 -20.54
CA ALA A 110 8.53 -13.23 -21.31
C ALA A 110 7.87 -13.74 -22.61
N VAL A 111 6.61 -14.16 -22.52
CA VAL A 111 5.82 -14.60 -23.70
C VAL A 111 5.66 -13.45 -24.70
N PHE A 112 5.24 -12.26 -24.27
CA PHE A 112 5.06 -11.12 -25.17
C PHE A 112 6.37 -10.69 -25.83
N GLN A 113 7.49 -10.72 -25.10
CA GLN A 113 8.81 -10.43 -25.67
C GLN A 113 9.25 -11.49 -26.67
N TYR A 114 8.90 -12.76 -26.46
CA TYR A 114 9.16 -13.82 -27.41
C TYR A 114 8.32 -13.67 -28.68
N VAL A 115 7.01 -13.47 -28.54
CA VAL A 115 6.08 -13.27 -29.67
C VAL A 115 6.46 -12.04 -30.49
N HIS A 116 6.81 -10.91 -29.87
CA HIS A 116 7.24 -9.70 -30.59
C HIS A 116 8.58 -9.87 -31.31
N ARG A 117 9.45 -10.77 -30.86
CA ARG A 117 10.70 -11.08 -31.59
C ARG A 117 10.44 -11.91 -32.84
N LEU A 118 9.48 -12.81 -32.79
CA LEU A 118 9.12 -13.68 -33.91
C LEU A 118 8.19 -13.01 -34.92
N HIS A 119 7.27 -12.19 -34.43
CA HIS A 119 6.24 -11.54 -35.21
C HIS A 119 6.36 -10.03 -35.04
N ALA A 120 6.30 -9.28 -36.15
CA ALA A 120 6.18 -7.82 -36.12
C ALA A 120 4.79 -7.44 -35.59
N THR A 121 4.61 -7.47 -34.27
CA THR A 121 3.35 -7.08 -33.65
C THR A 121 3.11 -5.59 -33.84
N GLN A 122 1.86 -5.18 -34.03
CA GLN A 122 1.48 -3.79 -34.28
C GLN A 122 1.88 -2.80 -33.17
N ARG A 123 2.10 -3.28 -31.93
CA ARG A 123 2.42 -2.45 -30.77
C ARG A 123 3.60 -3.04 -30.00
N SER A 124 4.32 -2.18 -29.30
CA SER A 124 5.40 -2.58 -28.38
C SER A 124 4.93 -3.60 -27.33
N PRO A 125 5.77 -4.57 -26.90
CA PRO A 125 5.39 -5.57 -25.89
C PRO A 125 4.95 -4.92 -24.59
N TYR A 126 5.52 -3.76 -24.28
CA TYR A 126 5.22 -3.00 -23.08
C TYR A 126 3.73 -2.62 -23.00
N TYR A 127 3.08 -2.33 -24.13
CA TYR A 127 1.66 -2.03 -24.17
C TYR A 127 0.82 -3.19 -23.65
N TYR A 128 1.06 -4.41 -24.13
CA TYR A 128 0.33 -5.62 -23.73
C TYR A 128 0.61 -6.00 -22.27
N ILE A 129 1.86 -5.87 -21.83
CA ILE A 129 2.24 -6.08 -20.42
C ILE A 129 1.49 -5.09 -19.51
N ASN A 130 1.36 -3.84 -19.93
CA ASN A 130 0.67 -2.81 -19.18
C ASN A 130 -0.83 -3.10 -19.04
N GLU A 131 -1.47 -3.56 -20.11
CA GLU A 131 -2.88 -3.94 -20.10
C GLU A 131 -3.13 -5.19 -19.24
N GLU A 132 -2.28 -6.22 -19.37
CA GLU A 132 -2.38 -7.42 -18.53
C GLU A 132 -2.16 -7.10 -17.04
N ARG A 133 -1.23 -6.20 -16.72
CA ARG A 133 -1.03 -5.72 -15.35
C ARG A 133 -2.28 -5.05 -14.79
N LYS A 134 -2.92 -4.14 -15.54
CA LYS A 134 -4.18 -3.50 -15.12
C LYS A 134 -5.30 -4.53 -14.92
N LYS A 135 -5.44 -5.50 -15.83
CA LYS A 135 -6.44 -6.57 -15.72
C LYS A 135 -6.21 -7.42 -14.47
N MET A 136 -4.96 -7.81 -14.20
CA MET A 136 -4.61 -8.58 -13.00
C MET A 136 -4.88 -7.79 -11.72
N TRP A 137 -4.51 -6.51 -11.70
CA TRP A 137 -4.76 -5.65 -10.55
C TRP A 137 -6.24 -5.54 -10.21
N LYS A 138 -7.11 -5.38 -11.23
CA LYS A 138 -8.57 -5.41 -11.06
C LYS A 138 -9.09 -6.71 -10.42
N LYS A 139 -8.40 -7.84 -10.60
CA LYS A 139 -8.76 -9.13 -9.98
C LYS A 139 -8.25 -9.26 -8.53
N ILE A 140 -7.12 -8.63 -8.20
CA ILE A 140 -6.54 -8.68 -6.85
C ILE A 140 -7.25 -7.72 -5.91
N ILE A 141 -7.60 -6.54 -6.40
CA ILE A 141 -8.59 -5.68 -5.75
C ILE A 141 -9.96 -6.36 -5.97
N GLU A 142 -10.24 -7.42 -5.24
CA GLU A 142 -11.63 -7.60 -4.79
C GLU A 142 -11.98 -6.30 -4.06
N PRO A 143 -13.06 -5.58 -4.43
CA PRO A 143 -13.52 -4.49 -3.60
C PRO A 143 -13.87 -5.11 -2.25
N LYS A 144 -13.07 -4.87 -1.20
CA LYS A 144 -13.43 -5.31 0.18
C LYS A 144 -14.82 -4.77 0.62
N ASN A 145 -15.30 -3.74 -0.09
CA ASN A 145 -16.68 -3.32 -0.38
C ASN A 145 -16.68 -1.93 -1.06
N GLY A 146 -15.53 -1.46 -1.58
CA GLY A 146 -15.38 -0.10 -2.15
C GLY A 146 -15.39 1.04 -1.14
N LEU A 147 -15.61 0.75 0.15
CA LEU A 147 -15.81 1.75 1.21
C LEU A 147 -14.62 1.71 2.18
N SER A 148 -13.99 2.87 2.41
CA SER A 148 -13.03 3.13 3.49
C SER A 148 -13.65 2.85 4.87
N PRO A 149 -12.87 2.72 5.96
CA PRO A 149 -13.43 2.53 7.30
C PRO A 149 -14.48 3.58 7.68
N PHE A 150 -14.25 4.85 7.31
CA PHE A 150 -15.24 5.91 7.45
C PHE A 150 -16.47 5.69 6.56
N GLN A 151 -16.29 5.30 5.29
CA GLN A 151 -17.41 5.08 4.37
C GLN A 151 -18.24 3.83 4.75
N ARG A 152 -17.62 2.82 5.37
CA ARG A 152 -18.32 1.66 5.93
C ARG A 152 -19.09 2.10 7.18
N LEU A 153 -18.46 2.83 8.09
CA LEU A 153 -19.13 3.39 9.27
C LEU A 153 -20.26 4.35 8.88
N PHE A 154 -20.08 5.18 7.85
CA PHE A 154 -21.10 6.11 7.36
C PHE A 154 -22.29 5.35 6.74
N LYS A 155 -22.03 4.23 6.06
CA LYS A 155 -23.09 3.36 5.52
C LYS A 155 -23.85 2.61 6.61
N GLU A 156 -23.15 2.17 7.67
CA GLU A 156 -23.72 1.38 8.76
C GLU A 156 -24.34 2.24 9.87
N ASN A 157 -23.78 3.43 10.14
CA ASN A 157 -24.22 4.40 11.13
C ASN A 157 -23.74 5.85 10.80
N PRO A 158 -24.52 6.61 10.00
CA PRO A 158 -24.13 7.93 9.51
C PRO A 158 -23.86 8.94 10.63
N GLU A 159 -24.61 8.89 11.73
CA GLU A 159 -24.51 9.83 12.84
C GLU A 159 -23.20 9.67 13.62
N LEU A 160 -22.79 8.42 13.87
CA LEU A 160 -21.51 8.12 14.52
C LEU A 160 -20.33 8.52 13.64
N ALA A 161 -20.42 8.28 12.33
CA ALA A 161 -19.39 8.69 11.38
C ALA A 161 -19.24 10.22 11.35
N LEU A 162 -20.34 10.97 11.29
CA LEU A 162 -20.31 12.44 11.31
C LEU A 162 -19.74 13.00 12.62
N LYS A 163 -20.13 12.43 13.78
CA LYS A 163 -19.54 12.80 15.08
C LYS A 163 -18.03 12.55 15.12
N GLN A 164 -17.58 11.42 14.58
CA GLN A 164 -16.16 11.05 14.58
C GLN A 164 -15.33 11.92 13.62
N PHE A 165 -15.93 12.40 12.51
CA PHE A 165 -15.31 13.33 11.58
C PHE A 165 -15.26 14.77 12.13
N MET A 166 -16.30 15.22 12.82
CA MET A 166 -16.33 16.54 13.46
C MET A 166 -15.42 16.64 14.69
N ALA A 167 -15.03 15.51 15.28
CA ALA A 167 -14.14 15.44 16.44
C ALA A 167 -12.63 15.34 16.09
N SER A 168 -12.28 15.24 14.79
CA SER A 168 -10.91 15.12 14.29
C SER A 168 -10.42 16.39 13.60
#